data_AF-A0A9W9XAW0-F1
#
_entry.id   AF-A0A9W9XAW0-F1
#
_cell.length_a   1.000
_cell.length_b   1.000
_cell.length_c   1.000
_cell.angle_alpha   90.00
_cell.angle_beta   90.00
_cell.angle_gamma   90.00
#
_symmetry.space_group_name_H-M   'P 1'
#
loop_
_entity.id
_entity.type
_entity.pdbx_description
1 polymer ?
#
loop_
_entity_poly.entity_id
_entity_poly.type
_entity_poly.pdbx_seq_one_letter_code
_entity_poly.pdbx_strand_id
1 'polypeptide(L)'
;MSSLLKSPPHRSHDPANNLKRTDPFQFGSRYLEKGDDVFEFNAWDHVEPDDEFKAFAETQYARQRETRVSDFDRNRFNNDPAKWWDLFYKNNTANFFKDRKWLRQEFPILAEVTQKDAGPQVVLEVGAGAGNTAFPLLANNENEHLKVHACDFSKYAVKVMRESELYNEKYMTADVWDAAGVPGETGDSLPPGLTEGSVDVVILIFIFSALAPNQWDPAIRNIYRLLKPGGRVLFRDYGRGDLAQVRFKKGRYMAENFYIRGDGTRVYFFDKDQLVDMWGTWSAENGLQIPIGDENPTEEAFEPVEEPSAEAKQLARDNGAFEVLNMGVDRRLIVNRGTKQKMYRCWMQGNFQKRGGSEAKAATESTQ
;
A
#
# COMPACT_ATOMS: atom_id res chain seq x y z
N MET A 1 49.81 26.23 -26.01
CA MET A 1 48.99 25.03 -25.73
C MET A 1 48.87 24.85 -24.24
N SER A 2 47.71 25.19 -23.67
CA SER A 2 47.14 24.61 -22.45
C SER A 2 45.86 25.41 -22.17
N SER A 3 44.75 24.95 -22.71
CA SER A 3 43.44 25.50 -22.36
C SER A 3 43.12 25.06 -20.94
N LEU A 4 43.09 26.01 -20.02
CA LEU A 4 42.46 25.86 -18.71
C LEU A 4 40.98 25.52 -18.95
N LEU A 5 40.66 24.23 -18.90
CA LEU A 5 39.30 23.73 -18.75
C LEU A 5 38.79 24.24 -17.39
N LYS A 6 38.08 25.37 -17.42
CA LYS A 6 37.19 25.77 -16.34
C LYS A 6 36.19 24.62 -16.14
N SER A 7 36.24 23.95 -15.00
CA SER A 7 35.13 23.11 -14.55
C SER A 7 33.84 23.94 -14.64
N PRO A 8 32.77 23.44 -15.27
CA PRO A 8 31.53 24.19 -15.37
C PRO A 8 31.02 24.50 -13.95
N PRO A 9 30.52 25.71 -13.69
CA PRO A 9 29.79 25.98 -12.47
C PRO A 9 28.62 24.99 -12.40
N HIS A 10 28.66 24.12 -11.39
CA HIS A 10 27.53 23.48 -10.72
C HIS A 10 26.17 23.77 -11.41
N ARG A 11 25.69 22.81 -12.21
CA ARG A 11 24.36 22.88 -12.84
C ARG A 11 23.23 22.92 -11.82
N SER A 12 23.47 22.45 -10.60
CA SER A 12 22.43 22.32 -9.60
C SER A 12 22.00 23.63 -8.92
N HIS A 13 22.45 24.78 -9.46
CA HIS A 13 22.00 26.12 -9.05
C HIS A 13 21.05 26.74 -10.07
N ASP A 14 20.63 25.99 -11.10
CA ASP A 14 19.60 26.45 -12.03
C ASP A 14 18.34 26.87 -11.23
N PRO A 15 17.91 28.14 -11.28
CA PRO A 15 16.70 28.60 -10.61
C PRO A 15 15.45 27.81 -10.97
N ALA A 16 15.43 27.12 -12.12
CA ALA A 16 14.33 26.24 -12.53
C ALA A 16 14.27 24.93 -11.72
N ASN A 17 15.42 24.39 -11.27
CA ASN A 17 15.53 23.16 -10.47
C ASN A 17 15.80 23.42 -8.97
N ASN A 18 16.14 24.65 -8.61
CA ASN A 18 16.44 25.06 -7.23
C ASN A 18 15.15 25.33 -6.44
N LEU A 19 14.27 24.33 -6.36
CA LEU A 19 13.06 24.35 -5.54
C LEU A 19 13.42 24.22 -4.06
N LYS A 20 14.04 25.26 -3.51
CA LYS A 20 13.98 25.52 -2.06
C LYS A 20 12.49 25.62 -1.71
N ARG A 21 12.06 24.76 -0.80
CA ARG A 21 10.71 24.64 -0.19
C ARG A 21 9.77 25.80 -0.58
N THR A 22 8.93 25.58 -1.57
CA THR A 22 7.77 26.44 -1.87
C THR A 22 6.66 26.16 -0.84
N ASP A 23 5.83 27.16 -0.55
CA ASP A 23 4.64 27.03 0.30
C ASP A 23 3.40 27.32 -0.57
N PRO A 24 2.40 26.41 -0.68
CA PRO A 24 2.38 25.08 -0.08
C PRO A 24 3.45 24.14 -0.66
N PHE A 25 3.99 23.27 0.21
CA PHE A 25 5.00 22.29 -0.18
C PHE A 25 4.44 21.38 -1.28
N GLN A 26 5.08 21.43 -2.45
CA GLN A 26 4.72 20.58 -3.59
C GLN A 26 5.57 19.30 -3.57
N PHE A 27 4.93 18.16 -3.37
CA PHE A 27 5.56 16.85 -3.48
C PHE A 27 5.90 16.52 -4.95
N GLY A 28 6.94 15.70 -5.17
CA GLY A 28 7.22 15.07 -6.46
C GLY A 28 7.92 15.94 -7.51
N SER A 29 8.53 17.06 -7.11
CA SER A 29 9.08 18.07 -8.01
C SER A 29 10.61 18.11 -8.09
N ARG A 30 11.32 17.31 -7.29
CA ARG A 30 12.79 17.32 -7.25
C ARG A 30 13.35 16.19 -8.10
N TYR A 31 13.72 16.50 -9.34
CA TYR A 31 14.30 15.55 -10.29
C TYR A 31 15.82 15.54 -10.19
N LEU A 32 16.41 14.34 -10.15
CA LEU A 32 17.87 14.15 -10.14
C LEU A 32 18.37 13.90 -11.56
N GLU A 33 19.19 14.81 -12.10
CA GLU A 33 19.74 14.72 -13.45
C GLU A 33 21.24 14.38 -13.47
N LYS A 34 21.74 14.02 -14.67
CA LYS A 34 23.15 13.70 -14.87
C LYS A 34 24.03 14.94 -14.63
N GLY A 35 24.84 14.88 -13.57
CA GLY A 35 25.78 15.94 -13.19
C GLY A 35 25.37 16.71 -11.93
N ASP A 36 24.19 16.43 -11.37
CA ASP A 36 23.74 17.02 -10.11
C ASP A 36 24.52 16.45 -8.91
N ASP A 37 24.67 17.27 -7.86
CA ASP A 37 25.11 16.78 -6.56
C ASP A 37 23.94 16.09 -5.85
N VAL A 38 23.98 14.75 -5.84
CA VAL A 38 23.03 13.88 -5.12
C VAL A 38 22.80 14.31 -3.66
N PHE A 39 23.76 14.98 -3.01
CA PHE A 39 23.67 15.40 -1.61
C PHE A 39 23.20 16.85 -1.40
N GLU A 40 22.74 17.53 -2.45
CA GLU A 40 22.18 18.87 -2.34
C GLU A 40 20.88 18.88 -1.52
N PHE A 41 19.94 17.99 -1.85
CA PHE A 41 18.71 17.78 -1.10
C PHE A 41 18.78 16.54 -0.20
N ASN A 42 17.90 16.45 0.79
CA ASN A 42 17.76 15.24 1.61
C ASN A 42 16.99 14.11 0.89
N ALA A 43 16.28 14.44 -0.19
CA ALA A 43 15.57 13.46 -1.01
C ALA A 43 15.34 14.00 -2.42
N TRP A 44 15.29 13.06 -3.37
CA TRP A 44 14.95 13.25 -4.77
C TRP A 44 13.77 12.35 -5.13
N ASP A 45 12.92 12.83 -6.03
CA ASP A 45 11.69 12.20 -6.47
C ASP A 45 11.91 11.55 -7.86
N HIS A 46 11.16 10.50 -8.19
CA HIS A 46 11.21 9.78 -9.47
C HIS A 46 12.59 9.20 -9.84
N VAL A 47 13.37 8.76 -8.84
CA VAL A 47 14.73 8.26 -9.06
C VAL A 47 14.76 6.75 -9.26
N GLU A 48 15.19 6.31 -10.44
CA GLU A 48 15.48 4.90 -10.71
C GLU A 48 16.76 4.45 -10.01
N PRO A 49 16.79 3.24 -9.41
CA PRO A 49 18.02 2.67 -8.89
C PRO A 49 19.05 2.44 -10.00
N ASP A 50 20.30 2.80 -9.69
CA ASP A 50 21.45 2.50 -10.56
C ASP A 50 21.78 1.01 -10.59
N ASP A 51 22.57 0.59 -11.58
CA ASP A 51 22.92 -0.82 -11.79
C ASP A 51 23.77 -1.39 -10.63
N GLU A 52 24.54 -0.53 -9.95
CA GLU A 52 25.28 -0.89 -8.75
C GLU A 52 24.33 -1.30 -7.62
N PHE A 53 23.29 -0.51 -7.35
CA PHE A 53 22.29 -0.85 -6.35
C PHE A 53 21.50 -2.11 -6.74
N LYS A 54 21.14 -2.27 -8.01
CA LYS A 54 20.44 -3.48 -8.48
C LYS A 54 21.29 -4.74 -8.26
N ALA A 55 22.57 -4.71 -8.63
CA ALA A 55 23.49 -5.82 -8.38
C ALA A 55 23.69 -6.10 -6.88
N PHE A 56 23.77 -5.04 -6.07
CA PHE A 56 23.82 -5.15 -4.62
C PHE A 56 22.55 -5.80 -4.05
N ALA A 57 21.37 -5.39 -4.51
CA ALA A 57 20.09 -5.94 -4.10
C ALA A 57 20.00 -7.43 -4.38
N GLU A 58 20.35 -7.89 -5.59
CA GLU A 58 20.35 -9.31 -5.94
C GLU A 58 21.32 -10.12 -5.06
N THR A 59 22.49 -9.56 -4.74
CA THR A 59 23.44 -10.18 -3.80
C THR A 59 22.83 -10.30 -2.39
N GLN A 60 22.08 -9.29 -1.93
CA GLN A 60 21.41 -9.37 -0.62
C GLN A 60 20.28 -10.39 -0.63
N TYR A 61 19.47 -10.46 -1.69
CA TYR A 61 18.38 -11.43 -1.80
C TYR A 61 18.90 -12.86 -1.75
N ALA A 62 20.00 -13.17 -2.46
CA ALA A 62 20.65 -14.48 -2.37
C ALA A 62 21.03 -14.85 -0.92
N ARG A 63 21.69 -13.94 -0.20
CA ARG A 63 22.08 -14.16 1.22
C ARG A 63 20.88 -14.29 2.17
N GLN A 64 19.80 -13.57 1.89
CA GLN A 64 18.57 -13.67 2.68
C GLN A 64 17.93 -15.05 2.50
N ARG A 65 17.89 -15.59 1.26
CA ARG A 65 17.37 -16.92 0.95
C ARG A 65 18.14 -18.05 1.65
N GLU A 66 19.45 -17.87 1.87
CA GLU A 66 20.31 -18.79 2.62
C GLU A 66 20.01 -18.82 4.12
N THR A 67 19.38 -17.77 4.66
CA THR A 67 19.14 -17.60 6.09
C THR A 67 17.67 -17.37 6.39
N ARG A 68 16.85 -18.38 6.04
CA ARG A 68 15.40 -18.40 6.27
C ARG A 68 15.07 -18.40 7.77
N VAL A 69 13.85 -17.97 8.09
CA VAL A 69 13.28 -18.22 9.42
C VAL A 69 13.21 -19.73 9.68
N SER A 70 13.29 -20.13 10.94
CA SER A 70 13.03 -21.52 11.33
C SER A 70 11.55 -21.87 11.11
N ASP A 71 11.22 -23.14 10.90
CA ASP A 71 9.82 -23.58 10.74
C ASP A 71 8.99 -23.29 12.00
N PHE A 72 9.62 -23.42 13.17
CA PHE A 72 9.02 -23.05 14.45
C PHE A 72 8.63 -21.56 14.48
N ASP A 73 9.55 -20.67 14.11
CA ASP A 73 9.28 -19.23 14.08
C ASP A 73 8.28 -18.86 12.99
N ARG A 74 8.36 -19.49 11.81
CA ARG A 74 7.39 -19.31 10.73
C ARG A 74 5.96 -19.58 11.21
N ASN A 75 5.76 -20.75 11.81
CA ASN A 75 4.48 -21.16 12.39
C ASN A 75 4.04 -20.18 13.50
N ARG A 76 4.96 -19.78 14.39
CA ARG A 76 4.69 -18.80 15.45
C ARG A 76 4.23 -17.44 14.91
N PHE A 77 4.81 -16.96 13.81
CA PHE A 77 4.46 -15.66 13.22
C PHE A 77 3.15 -15.71 12.43
N ASN A 78 2.82 -16.84 11.80
CA ASN A 78 1.60 -16.99 11.00
C ASN A 78 0.36 -17.41 11.79
N ASN A 79 0.49 -18.11 12.92
CA ASN A 79 -0.67 -18.60 13.68
C ASN A 79 -1.43 -17.51 14.44
N ASP A 80 -0.73 -16.47 14.90
CA ASP A 80 -1.34 -15.36 15.65
C ASP A 80 -0.71 -14.03 15.22
N PRO A 81 -1.01 -13.56 13.99
CA PRO A 81 -0.46 -12.32 13.48
C PRO A 81 -0.98 -11.09 14.24
N ALA A 82 -2.20 -11.16 14.81
CA ALA A 82 -2.81 -10.09 15.60
C ALA A 82 -1.96 -9.71 16.80
N LYS A 83 -1.43 -10.72 17.51
CA LYS A 83 -0.56 -10.52 18.68
C LYS A 83 0.63 -9.62 18.41
N TRP A 84 1.23 -9.70 17.23
CA TRP A 84 2.41 -8.89 16.89
C TRP A 84 2.06 -7.42 16.67
N TRP A 85 0.91 -7.15 16.05
CA TRP A 85 0.38 -5.80 15.93
C TRP A 85 -0.09 -5.23 17.28
N ASP A 86 -0.72 -6.06 18.12
CA ASP A 86 -1.07 -5.69 19.49
C ASP A 86 0.16 -5.30 20.32
N LEU A 87 1.24 -6.09 20.24
CA LEU A 87 2.50 -5.77 20.90
C LEU A 87 3.12 -4.48 20.35
N PHE A 88 3.07 -4.29 19.02
CA PHE A 88 3.56 -3.09 18.38
C PHE A 88 2.83 -1.84 18.91
N TYR A 89 1.51 -1.79 18.87
CA TYR A 89 0.73 -0.61 19.29
C TYR A 89 0.69 -0.42 20.80
N LYS A 90 0.85 -1.49 21.59
CA LYS A 90 1.06 -1.37 23.03
C LYS A 90 2.36 -0.62 23.36
N ASN A 91 3.40 -0.77 22.53
CA ASN A 91 4.70 -0.13 22.72
C ASN A 91 4.83 1.20 21.97
N ASN A 92 4.05 1.40 20.91
CA ASN A 92 4.11 2.54 20.01
C ASN A 92 2.72 3.16 19.92
N THR A 93 2.52 4.26 20.66
CA THR A 93 1.25 5.00 20.70
C THR A 93 1.09 5.89 19.45
N ALA A 94 0.28 6.96 19.51
CA ALA A 94 -0.11 7.78 18.37
C ALA A 94 1.04 8.47 17.58
N ASN A 95 2.25 8.55 18.12
CA ASN A 95 3.34 9.35 17.55
C ASN A 95 4.29 8.57 16.63
N PHE A 96 4.09 7.26 16.43
CA PHE A 96 5.02 6.47 15.63
C PHE A 96 4.92 6.78 14.14
N PHE A 97 3.71 6.77 13.60
CA PHE A 97 3.46 7.13 12.21
C PHE A 97 3.11 8.62 12.09
N LYS A 98 3.47 9.22 10.95
CA LYS A 98 3.17 10.61 10.66
C LYS A 98 1.85 10.71 9.92
N ASP A 99 1.14 11.82 10.14
CA ASP A 99 -0.03 12.17 9.36
C ASP A 99 0.28 12.24 7.87
N ARG A 100 -0.60 11.65 7.08
CA ARG A 100 -0.39 11.45 5.64
C ARG A 100 -0.85 12.69 4.87
N LYS A 101 -0.08 13.77 4.96
CA LYS A 101 -0.36 15.07 4.31
C LYS A 101 -0.45 15.02 2.78
N TRP A 102 0.04 13.95 2.17
CA TRP A 102 0.04 13.74 0.71
C TRP A 102 -1.27 13.13 0.19
N LEU A 103 -2.14 12.60 1.05
CA LEU A 103 -3.32 11.82 0.65
C LEU A 103 -4.22 12.51 -0.38
N ARG A 104 -4.55 13.79 -0.17
CA ARG A 104 -5.43 14.54 -1.07
C ARG A 104 -4.80 14.83 -2.43
N GLN A 105 -3.48 14.98 -2.48
CA GLN A 105 -2.75 15.19 -3.74
C GLN A 105 -2.74 13.91 -4.57
N GLU A 106 -2.48 12.78 -3.92
CA GLU A 106 -2.37 11.47 -4.57
C GLU A 106 -3.73 10.81 -4.86
N PHE A 107 -4.75 11.12 -4.05
CA PHE A 107 -6.10 10.58 -4.17
C PHE A 107 -7.15 11.71 -4.13
N PRO A 108 -7.39 12.40 -5.27
CA PRO A 108 -8.31 13.54 -5.34
C PRO A 108 -9.74 13.24 -4.88
N ILE A 109 -10.21 12.00 -5.03
CA ILE A 109 -11.54 11.57 -4.53
C ILE A 109 -11.73 11.82 -3.03
N LEU A 110 -10.65 11.82 -2.24
CA LEU A 110 -10.74 12.16 -0.81
C LEU A 110 -11.12 13.61 -0.58
N ALA A 111 -10.80 14.52 -1.52
CA ALA A 111 -11.30 15.88 -1.51
C ALA A 111 -12.79 15.92 -1.92
N GLU A 112 -13.19 15.13 -2.92
CA GLU A 112 -14.59 15.07 -3.39
C GLU A 112 -15.55 14.62 -2.28
N VAL A 113 -15.26 13.49 -1.60
CA VAL A 113 -16.16 12.96 -0.55
C VAL A 113 -16.27 13.84 0.69
N THR A 114 -15.33 14.78 0.86
CA THR A 114 -15.29 15.71 1.99
C THR A 114 -15.92 17.07 1.67
N GLN A 115 -16.36 17.31 0.43
CA GLN A 115 -17.04 18.56 0.07
C GLN A 115 -18.43 18.65 0.70
N LYS A 116 -18.83 19.87 1.07
CA LYS A 116 -20.12 20.16 1.72
C LYS A 116 -21.34 19.54 1.02
N ASP A 117 -21.30 19.45 -0.31
CA ASP A 117 -22.43 19.07 -1.14
C ASP A 117 -22.34 17.60 -1.64
N ALA A 118 -21.34 16.84 -1.20
CA ALA A 118 -21.05 15.49 -1.70
C ALA A 118 -22.11 14.43 -1.34
N GLY A 119 -23.12 14.80 -0.53
CA GLY A 119 -24.15 13.89 -0.04
C GLY A 119 -23.60 12.82 0.92
N PRO A 120 -24.40 11.77 1.21
CA PRO A 120 -23.94 10.66 2.04
C PRO A 120 -22.75 9.93 1.42
N GLN A 121 -21.64 9.88 2.15
CA GLN A 121 -20.39 9.23 1.72
C GLN A 121 -19.87 8.34 2.83
N VAL A 122 -19.47 7.12 2.50
CA VAL A 122 -18.89 6.15 3.42
C VAL A 122 -17.47 5.80 2.97
N VAL A 123 -16.50 6.11 3.82
CA VAL A 123 -15.08 5.79 3.63
C VAL A 123 -14.67 4.73 4.64
N LEU A 124 -14.06 3.65 4.18
CA LEU A 124 -13.46 2.62 5.03
C LEU A 124 -11.93 2.71 4.96
N GLU A 125 -11.27 2.97 6.07
CA GLU A 125 -9.82 2.78 6.20
C GLU A 125 -9.54 1.40 6.80
N VAL A 126 -8.75 0.58 6.10
CA VAL A 126 -8.34 -0.76 6.57
C VAL A 126 -6.88 -0.71 7.01
N GLY A 127 -6.59 -1.19 8.22
CA GLY A 127 -5.28 -1.03 8.85
C GLY A 127 -5.06 0.41 9.31
N ALA A 128 -6.07 1.01 9.93
CA ALA A 128 -6.10 2.43 10.27
C ALA A 128 -5.04 2.83 11.32
N GLY A 129 -4.53 1.88 12.10
CA GLY A 129 -3.50 2.11 13.09
C GLY A 129 -3.92 3.12 14.14
N ALA A 130 -3.13 4.18 14.31
CA ALA A 130 -3.45 5.29 15.20
C ALA A 130 -4.28 6.40 14.53
N GLY A 131 -4.85 6.18 13.33
CA GLY A 131 -5.73 7.13 12.65
C GLY A 131 -5.02 8.20 11.82
N ASN A 132 -3.75 7.99 11.42
CA ASN A 132 -2.97 8.97 10.66
C ASN A 132 -3.45 9.21 9.20
N THR A 133 -4.52 8.53 8.77
CA THR A 133 -5.31 8.88 7.55
C THR A 133 -6.68 9.42 7.96
N ALA A 134 -7.42 8.69 8.80
CA ALA A 134 -8.75 9.06 9.24
C ALA A 134 -8.81 10.48 9.84
N PHE A 135 -7.92 10.82 10.79
CA PHE A 135 -7.94 12.15 11.41
C PHE A 135 -7.60 13.27 10.41
N PRO A 136 -6.54 13.17 9.58
CA PRO A 136 -6.32 14.15 8.53
C PRO A 136 -7.45 14.28 7.50
N LEU A 137 -8.19 13.21 7.21
CA LEU A 137 -9.36 13.26 6.34
C LEU A 137 -10.49 14.07 7.00
N LEU A 138 -10.78 13.80 8.28
CA LEU A 138 -11.81 14.49 9.05
C LEU A 138 -11.48 15.95 9.36
N ALA A 139 -10.21 16.27 9.64
CA ALA A 139 -9.75 17.64 9.88
C ALA A 139 -10.01 18.59 8.68
N ASN A 140 -10.28 17.99 7.53
CA ASN A 140 -10.43 18.60 6.23
C ASN A 140 -11.87 18.45 5.69
N ASN A 141 -12.78 17.90 6.51
CA ASN A 141 -14.14 17.57 6.12
C ASN A 141 -15.09 18.76 6.24
N GLU A 142 -15.83 19.03 5.17
CA GLU A 142 -16.96 19.97 5.14
C GLU A 142 -18.30 19.24 4.91
N ASN A 143 -18.28 17.94 4.64
CA ASN A 143 -19.44 17.10 4.39
C ASN A 143 -20.10 16.64 5.72
N GLU A 144 -21.28 17.17 6.01
CA GLU A 144 -22.07 16.82 7.20
C GLU A 144 -22.55 15.36 7.21
N HIS A 145 -22.52 14.67 6.06
CA HIS A 145 -22.97 13.29 5.88
C HIS A 145 -21.84 12.28 5.65
N LEU A 146 -20.58 12.70 5.79
CA LEU A 146 -19.44 11.78 5.72
C LEU A 146 -19.43 10.83 6.92
N LYS A 147 -19.20 9.54 6.66
CA LYS A 147 -18.90 8.52 7.66
C LYS A 147 -17.58 7.83 7.34
N VAL A 148 -16.66 7.83 8.29
CA VAL A 148 -15.36 7.14 8.21
C VAL A 148 -15.38 5.95 9.14
N HIS A 149 -15.31 4.74 8.59
CA HIS A 149 -15.07 3.52 9.35
C HIS A 149 -13.56 3.25 9.35
N ALA A 150 -12.93 3.34 10.52
CA ALA A 150 -11.49 3.15 10.69
C ALA A 150 -11.22 1.80 11.37
N CYS A 151 -10.90 0.79 10.56
CA CYS A 151 -10.73 -0.57 11.03
C CYS A 151 -9.26 -0.95 11.18
N ASP A 152 -8.90 -1.64 12.25
CA ASP A 152 -7.56 -2.21 12.43
C ASP A 152 -7.64 -3.61 13.04
N PHE A 153 -6.65 -4.45 12.73
CA PHE A 153 -6.57 -5.80 13.29
C PHE A 153 -6.18 -5.78 14.77
N SER A 154 -5.46 -4.74 15.20
CA SER A 154 -5.06 -4.56 16.59
C SER A 154 -6.12 -3.82 17.41
N LYS A 155 -6.55 -4.44 18.51
CA LYS A 155 -7.42 -3.78 19.50
C LYS A 155 -6.74 -2.60 20.19
N TYR A 156 -5.40 -2.61 20.28
CA TYR A 156 -4.65 -1.49 20.84
C TYR A 156 -4.60 -0.29 19.88
N ALA A 157 -4.47 -0.53 18.57
CA ALA A 157 -4.60 0.52 17.56
C ALA A 157 -5.97 1.21 17.63
N VAL A 158 -7.04 0.41 17.65
CA VAL A 158 -8.41 0.90 17.81
C VAL A 158 -8.59 1.69 19.10
N LYS A 159 -8.02 1.20 20.21
CA LYS A 159 -8.02 1.92 21.49
C LYS A 159 -7.33 3.29 21.36
N VAL A 160 -6.14 3.35 20.75
CA VAL A 160 -5.41 4.61 20.54
C VAL A 160 -6.24 5.62 19.75
N MET A 161 -6.96 5.18 18.70
CA MET A 161 -7.86 6.05 17.94
C MET A 161 -9.03 6.56 18.79
N ARG A 162 -9.72 5.67 19.51
CA ARG A 162 -10.88 6.03 20.34
C ARG A 162 -10.54 6.95 21.52
N GLU A 163 -9.31 6.88 22.04
CA GLU A 163 -8.81 7.75 23.12
C GLU A 163 -8.29 9.11 22.63
N SER A 164 -8.22 9.33 21.32
CA SER A 164 -7.77 10.61 20.74
C SER A 164 -8.80 11.71 20.95
N GLU A 165 -8.33 12.93 21.28
CA GLU A 165 -9.18 14.12 21.32
C GLU A 165 -9.78 14.49 19.96
N LEU A 166 -9.20 13.97 18.86
CA LEU A 166 -9.69 14.16 17.50
C LEU A 166 -10.81 13.18 17.12
N TYR A 167 -11.11 12.19 17.97
CA TYR A 167 -12.16 11.22 17.72
C TYR A 167 -13.54 11.85 17.83
N ASN A 168 -14.29 11.80 16.73
CA ASN A 168 -15.62 12.40 16.65
C ASN A 168 -16.63 11.37 16.15
N GLU A 169 -17.45 10.83 17.07
CA GLU A 169 -18.48 9.82 16.79
C GLU A 169 -19.53 10.27 15.77
N LYS A 170 -19.67 11.59 15.54
CA LYS A 170 -20.51 12.11 14.46
C LYS A 170 -20.00 11.66 13.10
N TYR A 171 -18.69 11.59 12.88
CA TYR A 171 -18.10 11.36 11.56
C TYR A 171 -17.32 10.07 11.46
N MET A 172 -16.96 9.41 12.56
CA MET A 172 -16.21 8.17 12.51
C MET A 172 -16.60 7.12 13.54
N THR A 173 -16.38 5.87 13.17
CA THR A 173 -16.25 4.74 14.10
C THR A 173 -14.88 4.11 13.93
N ALA A 174 -14.33 3.54 15.01
CA ALA A 174 -13.11 2.76 14.94
C ALA A 174 -13.34 1.38 15.52
N ASP A 175 -13.05 0.30 14.79
CA ASP A 175 -13.43 -1.06 15.17
C ASP A 175 -12.33 -2.09 14.86
N VAL A 176 -12.29 -3.16 15.66
CA VAL A 176 -11.40 -4.28 15.38
C VAL A 176 -11.97 -5.10 14.24
N TRP A 177 -11.17 -5.32 13.21
CA TRP A 177 -11.58 -6.12 12.06
C TRP A 177 -10.38 -6.81 11.40
N ASP A 178 -10.56 -8.10 11.08
CA ASP A 178 -9.65 -8.85 10.22
C ASP A 178 -10.16 -8.76 8.79
N ALA A 179 -9.45 -8.00 7.96
CA ALA A 179 -9.80 -7.82 6.55
C ALA A 179 -9.82 -9.14 5.77
N ALA A 180 -8.97 -10.09 6.16
CA ALA A 180 -8.86 -11.41 5.55
C ALA A 180 -9.70 -12.47 6.29
N GLY A 181 -10.54 -12.06 7.24
CA GLY A 181 -11.46 -12.94 7.93
C GLY A 181 -12.36 -13.66 6.93
N VAL A 182 -12.58 -14.95 7.16
CA VAL A 182 -13.54 -15.75 6.38
C VAL A 182 -14.85 -15.88 7.15
N PRO A 183 -16.01 -15.92 6.47
CA PRO A 183 -17.28 -16.16 7.13
C PRO A 183 -17.23 -17.43 7.99
N GLY A 184 -17.77 -17.33 9.20
CA GLY A 184 -17.82 -18.44 10.15
C GLY A 184 -19.17 -18.48 10.86
N GLU A 185 -19.30 -19.34 11.86
CA GLU A 185 -20.55 -19.50 12.62
C GLU A 185 -21.00 -18.21 13.33
N THR A 186 -20.07 -17.29 13.60
CA THR A 186 -20.30 -16.09 14.42
C THR A 186 -20.40 -14.79 13.61
N GLY A 187 -20.33 -14.84 12.28
CA GLY A 187 -20.44 -13.64 11.45
C GLY A 187 -20.06 -13.83 9.99
N ASP A 188 -20.41 -12.85 9.17
CA ASP A 188 -20.21 -12.84 7.71
C ASP A 188 -18.85 -12.26 7.28
N SER A 189 -17.92 -12.10 8.22
CA SER A 189 -16.59 -11.47 8.08
C SER A 189 -16.57 -9.98 7.72
N LEU A 190 -17.71 -9.29 7.67
CA LEU A 190 -17.74 -7.85 7.44
C LEU A 190 -17.46 -7.05 8.72
N PRO A 191 -16.87 -5.84 8.63
CA PRO A 191 -16.63 -5.00 9.79
C PRO A 191 -17.95 -4.51 10.42
N PRO A 192 -17.98 -4.26 11.75
CA PRO A 192 -19.17 -3.78 12.43
C PRO A 192 -19.76 -2.51 11.79
N GLY A 193 -21.09 -2.50 11.62
CA GLY A 193 -21.83 -1.36 11.11
C GLY A 193 -21.77 -1.16 9.58
N LEU A 194 -21.10 -2.04 8.84
CA LEU A 194 -21.08 -2.04 7.38
C LEU A 194 -21.76 -3.29 6.83
N THR A 195 -22.29 -3.17 5.62
CA THR A 195 -22.96 -4.27 4.90
C THR A 195 -22.43 -4.33 3.47
N GLU A 196 -22.85 -5.34 2.71
CA GLU A 196 -22.51 -5.39 1.29
C GLU A 196 -23.01 -4.15 0.55
N GLY A 197 -22.19 -3.64 -0.37
CA GLY A 197 -22.52 -2.46 -1.18
C GLY A 197 -22.75 -1.18 -0.38
N SER A 198 -22.16 -1.02 0.82
CA SER A 198 -22.38 0.16 1.66
C SER A 198 -21.24 1.19 1.60
N VAL A 199 -20.09 0.86 1.00
CA VAL A 199 -18.87 1.69 1.03
C VAL A 199 -18.60 2.36 -0.33
N ASP A 200 -18.32 3.67 -0.32
CA ASP A 200 -17.96 4.44 -1.52
C ASP A 200 -16.46 4.36 -1.81
N VAL A 201 -15.63 4.48 -0.77
CA VAL A 201 -14.16 4.47 -0.89
C VAL A 201 -13.52 3.58 0.18
N VAL A 202 -12.63 2.68 -0.24
CA VAL A 202 -11.78 1.88 0.65
C VAL A 202 -10.34 2.37 0.54
N ILE A 203 -9.69 2.62 1.68
CA ILE A 203 -8.30 3.06 1.78
C ILE A 203 -7.46 1.91 2.34
N LEU A 204 -6.43 1.50 1.58
CA LEU A 204 -5.51 0.42 1.88
C LEU A 204 -4.07 0.95 1.86
N ILE A 205 -3.55 1.38 3.02
CA ILE A 205 -2.20 1.95 3.10
C ILE A 205 -1.33 1.14 4.06
N PHE A 206 -0.31 0.48 3.50
CA PHE A 206 0.64 -0.40 4.22
C PHE A 206 -0.05 -1.56 4.97
N ILE A 207 -1.08 -2.13 4.37
CA ILE A 207 -1.89 -3.21 4.96
C ILE A 207 -1.75 -4.52 4.20
N PHE A 208 -1.74 -4.50 2.86
CA PHE A 208 -1.60 -5.74 2.07
C PHE A 208 -0.22 -6.38 2.24
N SER A 209 0.81 -5.58 2.48
CA SER A 209 2.13 -6.11 2.83
C SER A 209 2.15 -6.82 4.18
N ALA A 210 1.25 -6.50 5.11
CA ALA A 210 1.19 -7.15 6.42
C ALA A 210 0.45 -8.51 6.37
N LEU A 211 -0.31 -8.76 5.30
CA LEU A 211 -0.99 -10.02 5.03
C LEU A 211 -0.01 -11.06 4.49
N ALA A 212 -0.24 -12.33 4.83
CA ALA A 212 0.39 -13.44 4.13
C ALA A 212 -0.25 -13.60 2.73
N PRO A 213 0.45 -14.17 1.74
CA PRO A 213 -0.07 -14.31 0.38
C PRO A 213 -1.45 -14.99 0.27
N ASN A 214 -1.71 -16.04 1.07
CA ASN A 214 -2.99 -16.73 1.13
C ASN A 214 -4.15 -15.88 1.71
N GLN A 215 -3.85 -14.76 2.37
CA GLN A 215 -4.83 -13.84 2.95
C GLN A 215 -5.28 -12.75 1.97
N TRP A 216 -4.63 -12.60 0.82
CA TRP A 216 -4.99 -11.56 -0.15
C TRP A 216 -6.35 -11.81 -0.81
N ASP A 217 -6.64 -13.04 -1.23
CA ASP A 217 -7.93 -13.38 -1.86
C ASP A 217 -9.13 -13.10 -0.94
N PRO A 218 -9.18 -13.59 0.31
CA PRO A 218 -10.29 -13.27 1.20
C PRO A 218 -10.37 -11.77 1.51
N ALA A 219 -9.24 -11.07 1.63
CA ALA A 219 -9.24 -9.62 1.82
C ALA A 219 -9.86 -8.87 0.63
N ILE A 220 -9.45 -9.18 -0.60
CA ILE A 220 -10.03 -8.59 -1.81
C ILE A 220 -11.52 -8.93 -1.92
N ARG A 221 -11.91 -10.17 -1.59
CA ARG A 221 -13.33 -10.58 -1.59
C ARG A 221 -14.17 -9.73 -0.64
N ASN A 222 -13.71 -9.50 0.60
CA ASN A 222 -14.43 -8.67 1.55
C ASN A 222 -14.50 -7.20 1.11
N ILE A 223 -13.41 -6.66 0.57
CA ILE A 223 -13.37 -5.31 -0.01
C ILE A 223 -14.37 -5.19 -1.17
N TYR A 224 -14.40 -6.17 -2.07
CA TYR A 224 -15.35 -6.23 -3.19
C TYR A 224 -16.80 -6.26 -2.69
N ARG A 225 -17.11 -7.08 -1.68
CA ARG A 225 -18.45 -7.16 -1.07
C ARG A 225 -18.89 -5.83 -0.48
N LEU A 226 -18.01 -5.14 0.25
CA LEU A 226 -18.29 -3.86 0.91
C LEU A 226 -18.53 -2.72 -0.07
N LEU A 227 -17.80 -2.69 -1.19
CA LEU A 227 -17.89 -1.59 -2.14
C LEU A 227 -19.23 -1.54 -2.88
N LYS A 228 -19.79 -0.34 -3.02
CA LYS A 228 -20.84 -0.04 -3.98
C LYS A 228 -20.36 -0.29 -5.42
N PRO A 229 -21.26 -0.59 -6.37
CA PRO A 229 -20.96 -0.47 -7.80
C PRO A 229 -20.30 0.89 -8.10
N GLY A 230 -19.14 0.89 -8.77
CA GLY A 230 -18.38 2.10 -9.05
C GLY A 230 -17.53 2.64 -7.88
N GLY A 231 -17.59 2.02 -6.71
CA GLY A 231 -16.78 2.39 -5.55
C GLY A 231 -15.28 2.18 -5.77
N ARG A 232 -14.46 2.87 -4.99
CA ARG A 232 -13.01 3.03 -5.25
C ARG A 232 -12.15 2.38 -4.18
N VAL A 233 -11.04 1.79 -4.60
CA VAL A 233 -9.96 1.33 -3.72
C VAL A 233 -8.74 2.22 -3.94
N LEU A 234 -8.24 2.82 -2.86
CA LEU A 234 -7.03 3.63 -2.84
C LEU A 234 -5.93 2.82 -2.16
N PHE A 235 -4.89 2.46 -2.91
CA PHE A 235 -3.87 1.52 -2.48
C PHE A 235 -2.51 2.19 -2.39
N ARG A 236 -1.78 1.94 -1.30
CA ARG A 236 -0.35 2.24 -1.21
C ARG A 236 0.38 1.22 -0.37
N ASP A 237 1.42 0.60 -0.90
CA ASP A 237 2.20 -0.40 -0.16
C ASP A 237 3.69 -0.42 -0.55
N TYR A 238 4.49 -1.31 0.03
CA TYR A 238 5.91 -1.44 -0.27
C TYR A 238 6.16 -2.10 -1.63
N GLY A 239 7.12 -1.57 -2.39
CA GLY A 239 7.56 -2.13 -3.65
C GLY A 239 8.87 -2.91 -3.54
N ARG A 240 9.03 -3.95 -4.37
CA ARG A 240 10.28 -4.70 -4.53
C ARG A 240 11.44 -3.74 -4.87
N GLY A 241 12.60 -4.01 -4.30
CA GLY A 241 13.79 -3.15 -4.44
C GLY A 241 13.86 -1.99 -3.44
N ASP A 242 12.88 -1.80 -2.55
CA ASP A 242 13.02 -0.84 -1.45
C ASP A 242 14.21 -1.22 -0.56
N LEU A 243 15.01 -0.22 -0.13
CA LEU A 243 16.17 -0.46 0.73
C LEU A 243 15.80 -1.24 2.01
N ALA A 244 14.59 -1.05 2.55
CA ALA A 244 14.13 -1.80 3.71
C ALA A 244 14.07 -3.32 3.44
N GLN A 245 13.70 -3.73 2.22
CA GLN A 245 13.77 -5.11 1.77
C GLN A 245 15.23 -5.57 1.63
N VAL A 246 16.03 -4.78 0.92
CA VAL A 246 17.41 -5.13 0.57
C VAL A 246 18.28 -5.33 1.82
N ARG A 247 18.00 -4.61 2.91
CA ARG A 247 18.79 -4.64 4.14
C ARG A 247 18.29 -5.61 5.22
N PHE A 248 17.32 -6.49 4.93
CA PHE A 248 16.88 -7.46 5.93
C PHE A 248 18.06 -8.27 6.47
N LYS A 249 18.11 -8.40 7.79
CA LYS A 249 19.13 -9.20 8.47
C LYS A 249 18.82 -10.69 8.31
N LYS A 250 19.81 -11.54 8.58
CA LYS A 250 19.65 -13.00 8.62
C LYS A 250 18.49 -13.45 9.52
N GLY A 251 17.83 -14.55 9.16
CA GLY A 251 16.73 -15.14 9.92
C GLY A 251 15.44 -14.33 9.84
N ARG A 252 15.23 -13.60 8.74
CA ARG A 252 14.02 -12.78 8.51
C ARG A 252 13.25 -13.14 7.26
N TYR A 253 13.85 -13.93 6.37
CA TYR A 253 13.24 -14.37 5.12
C TYR A 253 12.21 -15.46 5.38
N MET A 254 10.94 -15.21 5.03
CA MET A 254 9.84 -16.18 5.13
C MET A 254 9.65 -16.90 3.79
N ALA A 255 9.45 -16.12 2.73
CA ALA A 255 9.29 -16.56 1.34
C ALA A 255 9.78 -15.45 0.39
N GLU A 256 9.73 -15.68 -0.92
CA GLU A 256 10.14 -14.64 -1.88
C GLU A 256 9.32 -13.37 -1.66
N ASN A 257 10.01 -12.23 -1.54
CA ASN A 257 9.45 -10.92 -1.18
C ASN A 257 8.73 -10.84 0.18
N PHE A 258 8.65 -11.91 0.97
CA PHE A 258 7.93 -11.96 2.25
C PHE A 258 8.87 -12.14 3.44
N TYR A 259 8.75 -11.26 4.43
CA TYR A 259 9.68 -11.17 5.54
C TYR A 259 8.97 -10.95 6.87
N ILE A 260 9.68 -11.29 7.95
CA ILE A 260 9.33 -10.87 9.30
C ILE A 260 10.19 -9.69 9.74
N ARG A 261 9.58 -8.68 10.35
CA ARG A 261 10.25 -7.51 10.92
C ARG A 261 10.82 -7.81 12.30
N GLY A 262 11.62 -6.88 12.81
CA GLY A 262 12.26 -6.97 14.12
C GLY A 262 11.26 -7.06 15.28
N ASP A 263 10.08 -6.46 15.12
CA ASP A 263 8.96 -6.47 16.06
C ASP A 263 8.04 -7.69 15.92
N GLY A 264 8.31 -8.59 14.96
CA GLY A 264 7.50 -9.77 14.68
C GLY A 264 6.30 -9.52 13.78
N THR A 265 6.11 -8.30 13.25
CA THR A 265 5.10 -8.06 12.21
C THR A 265 5.62 -8.50 10.83
N ARG A 266 4.71 -8.89 9.94
CA ARG A 266 5.06 -9.37 8.60
C ARG A 266 5.13 -8.21 7.60
N VAL A 267 5.88 -8.39 6.52
CA VAL A 267 5.92 -7.45 5.40
C VAL A 267 6.23 -8.15 4.08
N TYR A 268 5.41 -7.86 3.09
CA TYR A 268 5.60 -8.22 1.69
C TYR A 268 6.07 -7.01 0.87
N PHE A 269 6.85 -7.24 -0.18
CA PHE A 269 7.28 -6.22 -1.13
C PHE A 269 6.78 -6.57 -2.54
N PHE A 270 5.81 -5.81 -3.03
CA PHE A 270 5.11 -6.12 -4.26
C PHE A 270 5.91 -5.72 -5.50
N ASP A 271 5.74 -6.49 -6.57
CA ASP A 271 6.04 -6.03 -7.92
C ASP A 271 4.83 -5.30 -8.51
N LYS A 272 5.07 -4.36 -9.43
CA LYS A 272 3.98 -3.57 -10.03
C LYS A 272 3.02 -4.48 -10.80
N ASP A 273 3.56 -5.34 -11.65
CA ASP A 273 2.76 -6.19 -12.54
C ASP A 273 1.96 -7.22 -11.73
N GLN A 274 2.51 -7.70 -10.60
CA GLN A 274 1.79 -8.53 -9.66
C GLN A 274 0.53 -7.85 -9.14
N LEU A 275 0.58 -6.56 -8.77
CA LEU A 275 -0.60 -5.82 -8.31
C LEU A 275 -1.59 -5.54 -9.45
N VAL A 276 -1.09 -5.26 -10.66
CA VAL A 276 -1.96 -5.11 -11.84
C VAL A 276 -2.74 -6.39 -12.11
N ASP A 277 -2.09 -7.54 -12.05
CA ASP A 277 -2.76 -8.83 -12.23
C ASP A 277 -3.68 -9.14 -11.06
N MET A 278 -3.19 -9.00 -9.82
CA MET A 278 -3.96 -9.28 -8.60
C MET A 278 -5.30 -8.53 -8.57
N TRP A 279 -5.33 -7.25 -8.89
CA TRP A 279 -6.57 -6.47 -8.90
C TRP A 279 -7.32 -6.58 -10.23
N GLY A 280 -6.60 -6.61 -11.36
CA GLY A 280 -7.19 -6.59 -12.68
C GLY A 280 -7.89 -7.89 -13.06
N THR A 281 -7.37 -9.05 -12.67
CA THR A 281 -7.91 -10.36 -13.07
C THR A 281 -8.80 -11.01 -12.01
N TRP A 282 -8.87 -10.45 -10.80
CA TRP A 282 -9.66 -11.04 -9.73
C TRP A 282 -11.16 -10.95 -10.05
N SER A 283 -11.90 -12.03 -9.81
CA SER A 283 -13.37 -12.05 -9.89
C SER A 283 -13.96 -12.78 -8.69
N ALA A 284 -15.25 -12.58 -8.40
CA ALA A 284 -15.92 -13.24 -7.29
C ALA A 284 -15.98 -14.77 -7.46
N GLU A 285 -16.07 -15.23 -8.71
CA GLU A 285 -16.16 -16.63 -9.11
C GLU A 285 -14.81 -17.34 -9.08
N ASN A 286 -13.77 -16.67 -9.61
CA ASN A 286 -12.47 -17.30 -9.81
C ASN A 286 -11.46 -16.96 -8.71
N GLY A 287 -11.68 -15.89 -7.94
CA GLY A 287 -10.71 -15.38 -6.97
C GLY A 287 -9.42 -14.90 -7.63
N LEU A 288 -8.31 -14.95 -6.89
CA LEU A 288 -6.99 -14.61 -7.41
C LEU A 288 -6.49 -15.59 -8.48
N GLN A 289 -6.05 -15.04 -9.61
CA GLN A 289 -5.52 -15.77 -10.76
C GLN A 289 -3.99 -15.60 -10.89
N ILE A 290 -3.30 -15.39 -9.77
CA ILE A 290 -1.85 -15.23 -9.71
C ILE A 290 -1.24 -16.39 -8.90
N PRO A 291 0.02 -16.76 -9.15
CA PRO A 291 0.73 -17.68 -8.26
C PRO A 291 0.77 -17.11 -6.85
N ILE A 292 0.10 -17.76 -5.91
CA ILE A 292 0.18 -17.45 -4.49
C ILE A 292 1.39 -18.21 -3.95
N GLY A 293 2.41 -17.49 -3.49
CA GLY A 293 3.62 -18.11 -2.95
C GLY A 293 3.27 -19.08 -1.82
N ASP A 294 3.78 -20.31 -1.91
CA ASP A 294 3.56 -21.35 -0.90
C ASP A 294 4.11 -20.91 0.47
N GLU A 295 3.30 -21.08 1.52
CA GLU A 295 3.74 -20.86 2.89
C GLU A 295 4.80 -21.87 3.34
N ASN A 296 4.85 -23.04 2.70
CA ASN A 296 5.79 -24.12 2.94
C ASN A 296 6.39 -24.61 1.62
N PRO A 297 7.43 -23.94 1.08
CA PRO A 297 8.16 -24.49 -0.05
C PRO A 297 8.89 -25.75 0.44
N THR A 298 8.24 -26.90 0.36
CA THR A 298 8.92 -28.20 0.38
C THR A 298 9.83 -28.25 -0.84
N GLU A 299 10.93 -28.99 -0.77
CA GLU A 299 11.85 -29.18 -1.90
C GLU A 299 11.19 -29.91 -3.10
N GLU A 300 9.93 -30.32 -2.97
CA GLU A 300 9.11 -30.84 -4.06
C GLU A 300 8.74 -29.67 -4.98
N ALA A 301 9.55 -29.54 -6.03
CA ALA A 301 9.41 -28.70 -7.21
C ALA A 301 8.05 -27.98 -7.33
N PHE A 302 8.08 -26.65 -7.25
CA PHE A 302 7.12 -25.83 -7.99
C PHE A 302 7.15 -26.32 -9.43
N GLU A 303 6.15 -27.11 -9.84
CA GLU A 303 5.91 -27.25 -11.27
C GLU A 303 5.64 -25.85 -11.79
N PRO A 304 6.36 -25.38 -12.83
CA PRO A 304 6.11 -24.07 -13.40
C PRO A 304 4.66 -24.08 -13.88
N VAL A 305 3.79 -23.32 -13.22
CA VAL A 305 2.49 -23.00 -13.80
C VAL A 305 2.82 -22.22 -15.06
N GLU A 306 2.50 -22.77 -16.24
CA GLU A 306 2.74 -22.08 -17.50
C GLU A 306 2.15 -20.68 -17.40
N GLU A 307 2.98 -19.67 -17.67
CA GLU A 307 2.50 -18.29 -17.65
C GLU A 307 1.41 -18.13 -18.70
N PRO A 308 0.22 -17.60 -18.31
CA PRO A 308 -0.85 -17.38 -19.25
C PRO A 308 -0.39 -16.45 -20.39
N SER A 309 -0.88 -16.68 -21.61
CA SER A 309 -0.58 -15.80 -22.74
C SER A 309 -1.04 -14.36 -22.45
N ALA A 310 -0.41 -13.38 -23.11
CA ALA A 310 -0.80 -11.98 -22.95
C ALA A 310 -2.29 -11.74 -23.27
N GLU A 311 -2.83 -12.47 -24.25
CA GLU A 311 -4.24 -12.45 -24.62
C GLU A 311 -5.15 -13.00 -23.51
N ALA A 312 -4.75 -14.12 -22.88
CA ALA A 312 -5.48 -14.69 -21.76
C ALA A 312 -5.46 -13.76 -20.54
N LYS A 313 -4.30 -13.14 -20.23
CA LYS A 313 -4.20 -12.13 -19.16
C LYS A 313 -5.09 -10.92 -19.46
N GLN A 314 -5.11 -10.45 -20.70
CA GLN A 314 -5.96 -9.31 -21.07
C GLN A 314 -7.45 -9.67 -20.97
N LEU A 315 -7.87 -10.83 -21.45
CA LEU A 315 -9.26 -11.29 -21.34
C LEU A 315 -9.69 -11.45 -19.86
N ALA A 316 -8.80 -11.97 -19.02
CA ALA A 316 -9.05 -12.06 -17.59
C ALA A 316 -9.20 -10.67 -16.95
N ARG A 317 -8.39 -9.68 -17.38
CA ARG A 317 -8.51 -8.29 -16.92
C ARG A 317 -9.80 -7.62 -17.39
N ASP A 318 -10.23 -7.90 -18.61
CA ASP A 318 -11.46 -7.35 -19.19
C ASP A 318 -12.71 -7.87 -18.45
N ASN A 319 -12.65 -9.09 -17.92
CA ASN A 319 -13.70 -9.74 -17.15
C ASN A 319 -13.53 -9.61 -15.62
N GLY A 320 -12.44 -9.01 -15.15
CA GLY A 320 -12.17 -8.83 -13.73
C GLY A 320 -13.20 -7.91 -13.07
N ALA A 321 -13.43 -8.13 -11.77
CA ALA A 321 -14.39 -7.37 -11.00
C ALA A 321 -13.94 -5.93 -10.70
N PHE A 322 -12.65 -5.64 -10.86
CA PHE A 322 -12.08 -4.31 -10.73
C PHE A 322 -11.51 -3.80 -12.06
N GLU A 323 -11.66 -2.50 -12.29
CA GLU A 323 -10.88 -1.77 -13.27
C GLU A 323 -9.64 -1.17 -12.60
N VAL A 324 -8.47 -1.35 -13.23
CA VAL A 324 -7.21 -0.74 -12.79
C VAL A 324 -7.11 0.65 -13.41
N LEU A 325 -7.56 1.67 -12.69
CA LEU A 325 -7.54 3.06 -13.17
C LEU A 325 -6.13 3.64 -13.19
N ASN A 326 -5.32 3.32 -12.18
CA ASN A 326 -3.92 3.71 -12.12
C ASN A 326 -3.11 2.72 -11.30
N MET A 327 -1.88 2.45 -11.73
CA MET A 327 -0.87 1.71 -10.96
C MET A 327 0.53 2.29 -11.21
N GLY A 328 1.01 3.06 -10.24
CA GLY A 328 2.29 3.76 -10.25
C GLY A 328 3.31 3.14 -9.30
N VAL A 329 4.59 3.47 -9.53
CA VAL A 329 5.70 3.17 -8.63
C VAL A 329 6.31 4.50 -8.19
N ASP A 330 6.19 4.82 -6.90
CA ASP A 330 6.84 5.97 -6.28
C ASP A 330 8.26 5.57 -5.85
N ARG A 331 9.23 5.99 -6.66
CA ARG A 331 10.66 5.78 -6.39
C ARG A 331 11.30 7.06 -5.89
N ARG A 332 11.96 6.98 -4.75
CA ARG A 332 12.68 8.12 -4.17
C ARG A 332 14.08 7.74 -3.78
N LEU A 333 15.02 8.65 -3.99
CA LEU A 333 16.34 8.55 -3.41
C LEU A 333 16.39 9.46 -2.18
N ILE A 334 16.39 8.86 -0.99
CA ILE A 334 16.65 9.59 0.27
C ILE A 334 18.15 9.52 0.52
N VAL A 335 18.78 10.62 0.93
CA VAL A 335 20.21 10.65 1.23
C VAL A 335 20.45 11.08 2.65
N ASN A 336 21.39 10.41 3.31
CA ASN A 336 21.99 10.93 4.53
C ASN A 336 23.22 11.74 4.13
N ARG A 337 23.14 13.06 4.25
CA ARG A 337 24.21 13.99 3.85
C ARG A 337 25.44 13.89 4.75
N GLY A 338 25.26 13.49 6.01
CA GLY A 338 26.35 13.32 6.99
C GLY A 338 27.15 12.03 6.78
N THR A 339 26.46 10.90 6.58
CA THR A 339 27.11 9.60 6.34
C THR A 339 27.35 9.31 4.86
N LYS A 340 26.93 10.20 3.97
CA LYS A 340 26.99 10.07 2.50
C LYS A 340 26.35 8.78 1.99
N GLN A 341 25.27 8.34 2.63
CA GLN A 341 24.52 7.14 2.27
C GLN A 341 23.34 7.46 1.35
N LYS A 342 23.20 6.68 0.27
CA LYS A 342 22.04 6.65 -0.61
C LYS A 342 21.03 5.61 -0.12
N MET A 343 19.75 5.95 -0.14
CA MET A 343 18.66 5.08 0.28
C MET A 343 17.54 5.11 -0.76
N TYR A 344 17.56 4.14 -1.67
CA TYR A 344 16.48 3.95 -2.64
C TYR A 344 15.24 3.41 -1.94
N ARG A 345 14.13 4.12 -2.08
CA ARG A 345 12.83 3.75 -1.53
C ARG A 345 11.86 3.48 -2.68
N CYS A 346 11.02 2.48 -2.50
CA CYS A 346 10.09 2.00 -3.51
C CYS A 346 8.74 1.75 -2.87
N TRP A 347 7.72 2.45 -3.36
CA TRP A 347 6.33 2.24 -2.96
C TRP A 347 5.44 2.05 -4.17
N MET A 348 4.46 1.19 -3.99
CA MET A 348 3.41 0.92 -4.97
C MET A 348 2.23 1.82 -4.66
N GLN A 349 1.60 2.39 -5.70
CA GLN A 349 0.43 3.23 -5.55
C GLN A 349 -0.62 2.88 -6.60
N GLY A 350 -1.79 2.47 -6.13
CA GLY A 350 -2.87 1.96 -6.98
C GLY A 350 -4.17 2.71 -6.75
N ASN A 351 -4.97 2.77 -7.81
CA ASN A 351 -6.35 3.23 -7.76
C ASN A 351 -7.19 2.25 -8.59
N PHE A 352 -8.15 1.61 -7.94
CA PHE A 352 -8.99 0.59 -8.54
C PHE A 352 -10.46 0.97 -8.38
N GLN A 353 -11.30 0.54 -9.31
CA GLN A 353 -12.74 0.78 -9.26
C GLN A 353 -13.49 -0.53 -9.37
N LYS A 354 -14.42 -0.79 -8.45
CA LYS A 354 -15.34 -1.93 -8.59
C LYS A 354 -16.21 -1.69 -9.81
N ARG A 355 -16.19 -2.62 -10.77
CA ARG A 355 -17.05 -2.55 -11.95
C ARG A 355 -18.51 -2.65 -11.51
N GLY A 356 -19.38 -1.89 -12.17
CA GLY A 356 -20.82 -2.07 -11.99
C GLY A 356 -21.20 -3.47 -12.45
N GLY A 357 -22.01 -4.18 -11.66
CA GLY A 357 -22.64 -5.42 -12.12
C GLY A 357 -23.42 -5.17 -13.41
N SER A 358 -23.81 -6.25 -14.10
CA SER A 358 -24.64 -6.20 -15.32
C SER A 358 -25.87 -5.29 -15.22
N GLU A 359 -26.34 -4.98 -14.01
CA GLU A 359 -27.42 -4.02 -13.74
C GLU A 359 -27.10 -2.57 -14.13
N ALA A 360 -25.84 -2.13 -14.09
CA ALA A 360 -25.45 -0.77 -14.49
C ALA A 360 -25.55 -0.54 -16.02
N LYS A 361 -25.32 -1.58 -16.83
CA LYS A 361 -25.53 -1.49 -18.29
C LYS A 361 -27.01 -1.34 -18.64
N ALA A 362 -27.90 -2.03 -17.93
CA ALA A 362 -29.34 -1.94 -18.15
C ALA A 362 -29.95 -0.57 -17.77
N ALA A 363 -29.37 0.13 -16.78
CA ALA A 363 -29.80 1.49 -16.43
C ALA A 363 -29.35 2.54 -17.46
N THR A 364 -28.25 2.28 -18.17
CA THR A 364 -27.72 3.21 -19.19
C THR A 364 -28.45 3.06 -20.53
N GLU A 365 -28.92 1.85 -20.85
CA GLU A 365 -29.69 1.57 -22.08
C GLU A 365 -31.19 1.88 -21.95
N SER A 366 -31.75 1.92 -20.74
CA SER A 366 -33.16 2.29 -20.51
C SER A 366 -33.41 3.81 -20.45
N THR A 367 -32.35 4.62 -20.57
CA THR A 367 -32.42 6.09 -20.56
C THR A 367 -32.01 6.71 -21.92
N GLN A 368 -31.96 5.92 -23.00
CA GLN A 368 -31.78 6.42 -24.38
C GLN A 368 -33.06 6.31 -25.19
#